data_AF-A0A1F8E919-F1
#
_entry.id   AF-A0A1F8E919-F1
#
_cell.length_a   1.000
_cell.length_b   1.000
_cell.length_c   1.000
_cell.angle_alpha   90.00
_cell.angle_beta   90.00
_cell.angle_gamma   90.00
#
_symmetry.space_group_name_H-M   'P 1'
#
loop_
_entity.id
_entity.type
_entity.pdbx_description
1 polymer ?
#
loop_
_entity_poly.entity_id
_entity_poly.type
_entity_poly.pdbx_seq_one_letter_code
_entity_poly.pdbx_strand_id
1 'polypeptide(L)'
;MSQYIEKYKKNIVIDMRKRGFSYSEIQNSIHIPKSTIAYWLQGIKLTSSQTERLKNKRLETIRANSEKRKLKTQELIKKIKESSAKDINKISKRELWLMGIVLYWRERLLLNNENDLRKGINFMSSDPYLVKLFLKWLQEIGNITKEEIIFDIFLKRNKKEDIDGAINYWSEVSDFPKNNFIHVYFQKIKTRAKAKKALFLGSKLGLLRIRVRASSGLVRQIAGWIKGIQVKLLL
;
A
#
# COMPACT_ATOMS: atom_id res chain seq x y z
N MET A 1 -1.34 -65.63 6.06
CA MET A 1 -0.62 -64.57 6.80
C MET A 1 -1.13 -63.16 6.47
N SER A 2 -1.29 -62.81 5.17
CA SER A 2 -1.76 -61.49 4.72
C SER A 2 -3.11 -61.01 5.31
N GLN A 3 -4.16 -61.85 5.27
CA GLN A 3 -5.49 -61.51 5.82
C GLN A 3 -5.50 -61.22 7.33
N TYR A 4 -4.61 -61.87 8.10
CA TYR A 4 -4.56 -61.70 9.55
C TYR A 4 -3.96 -60.33 9.92
N ILE A 5 -2.92 -59.92 9.20
CA ILE A 5 -2.29 -58.60 9.33
C ILE A 5 -3.27 -57.49 8.93
N GLU A 6 -4.04 -57.69 7.87
CA GLU A 6 -5.05 -56.73 7.43
C GLU A 6 -6.18 -56.56 8.45
N LYS A 7 -6.69 -57.68 8.99
CA LYS A 7 -7.70 -57.67 10.06
C LYS A 7 -7.19 -56.98 11.32
N TYR A 8 -5.93 -57.22 11.70
CA TYR A 8 -5.30 -56.56 12.84
C TYR A 8 -5.18 -55.05 12.64
N LYS A 9 -4.68 -54.60 11.48
CA LYS A 9 -4.62 -53.18 11.11
C LYS A 9 -5.99 -52.52 11.12
N LYS A 10 -7.03 -53.19 10.60
CA LYS A 10 -8.41 -52.69 10.61
C LYS A 10 -8.93 -52.47 12.04
N ASN A 11 -8.67 -53.39 12.96
CA ASN A 11 -9.08 -53.23 14.35
C ASN A 11 -8.41 -52.03 15.04
N ILE A 12 -7.11 -51.82 14.79
CA ILE A 12 -6.40 -50.64 15.31
C ILE A 12 -7.00 -49.35 14.75
N VAL A 13 -7.26 -49.30 13.43
CA VAL A 13 -7.89 -48.14 12.77
C VAL A 13 -9.25 -47.80 13.43
N ILE A 14 -10.08 -48.81 13.70
CA ILE A 14 -11.38 -48.65 14.36
C ILE A 14 -11.24 -48.14 15.79
N ASP A 15 -10.35 -48.73 16.58
CA ASP A 15 -10.08 -48.30 17.97
C ASP A 15 -9.57 -46.86 18.02
N MET A 16 -8.60 -46.51 17.18
CA MET A 16 -8.13 -45.13 17.05
C MET A 16 -9.28 -44.18 16.65
N ARG A 17 -10.14 -44.58 15.71
CA ARG A 17 -11.27 -43.72 15.33
C ARG A 17 -12.24 -43.52 16.49
N LYS A 18 -12.57 -44.57 17.25
CA LYS A 18 -13.44 -44.51 18.44
C LYS A 18 -12.87 -43.62 19.55
N ARG A 19 -11.54 -43.57 19.69
CA ARG A 19 -10.84 -42.62 20.57
C ARG A 19 -10.83 -41.18 20.04
N GLY A 20 -11.35 -40.96 18.83
CA GLY A 20 -11.55 -39.63 18.25
C GLY A 20 -10.42 -39.15 17.33
N PHE A 21 -9.49 -40.02 16.93
CA PHE A 21 -8.41 -39.66 16.00
C PHE A 21 -8.97 -39.35 14.60
N SER A 22 -8.34 -38.38 13.93
CA SER A 22 -8.62 -38.01 12.53
C SER A 22 -8.00 -39.01 11.56
N TYR A 23 -8.50 -39.02 10.32
CA TYR A 23 -7.98 -39.93 9.29
C TYR A 23 -6.49 -39.67 8.99
N SER A 24 -6.04 -38.40 9.07
CA SER A 24 -4.63 -38.06 8.90
C SER A 24 -3.76 -38.58 10.05
N GLU A 25 -4.23 -38.53 11.29
CA GLU A 25 -3.50 -39.10 12.43
C GLU A 25 -3.41 -40.63 12.33
N ILE A 26 -4.52 -41.29 11.99
CA ILE A 26 -4.55 -42.75 11.78
C ILE A 26 -3.61 -43.15 10.64
N GLN A 27 -3.63 -42.40 9.54
CA GLN A 27 -2.71 -42.62 8.42
C GLN A 27 -1.25 -42.46 8.84
N ASN A 28 -0.91 -41.41 9.59
CA ASN A 28 0.46 -41.16 10.03
C ASN A 28 0.96 -42.24 11.01
N SER A 29 0.07 -42.88 11.78
CA SER A 29 0.46 -43.96 12.70
C SER A 29 0.64 -45.30 11.98
N ILE A 30 -0.28 -45.68 11.09
CA ILE A 30 -0.35 -47.05 10.54
C ILE A 30 0.14 -47.12 9.07
N HIS A 31 0.34 -45.97 8.42
CA HIS A 31 0.85 -45.84 7.05
C HIS A 31 0.00 -46.58 5.99
N ILE A 32 -1.33 -46.44 6.08
CA ILE A 32 -2.31 -47.04 5.15
C ILE A 32 -2.93 -45.94 4.29
N PRO A 33 -3.29 -46.20 3.01
CA PRO A 33 -4.01 -45.24 2.18
C PRO A 33 -5.31 -44.72 2.83
N LYS A 34 -5.59 -43.42 2.66
CA LYS A 34 -6.83 -42.80 3.19
C LYS A 34 -8.10 -43.44 2.65
N SER A 35 -8.08 -43.95 1.41
CA SER A 35 -9.20 -44.66 0.78
C SER A 35 -9.56 -45.92 1.58
N THR A 36 -8.56 -46.71 1.98
CA THR A 36 -8.74 -47.90 2.82
C THR A 36 -9.24 -47.55 4.21
N ILE A 37 -8.70 -46.48 4.83
CA ILE A 37 -9.18 -45.99 6.14
C ILE A 37 -10.64 -45.56 6.06
N ALA A 38 -11.03 -44.82 5.01
CA ALA A 38 -12.41 -44.37 4.82
C ALA A 38 -13.37 -45.56 4.63
N TYR A 39 -12.96 -46.55 3.84
CA TYR A 39 -13.71 -47.80 3.65
C TYR A 39 -13.89 -48.57 4.98
N TRP A 40 -12.84 -48.72 5.78
CA TRP A 40 -12.91 -49.44 7.05
C TRP A 40 -13.68 -48.73 8.16
N LEU A 41 -13.76 -47.39 8.10
CA LEU A 41 -14.44 -46.56 9.09
C LEU A 41 -15.88 -46.19 8.69
N GLN A 42 -16.39 -46.77 7.61
CA GLN A 42 -17.76 -46.56 7.16
C GLN A 42 -18.75 -46.94 8.29
N GLY A 43 -19.65 -46.01 8.63
CA GLY A 43 -20.64 -46.20 9.69
C GLY A 43 -20.19 -45.83 11.12
N ILE A 44 -18.92 -45.50 11.36
CA ILE A 44 -18.46 -45.06 12.69
C ILE A 44 -18.75 -43.58 12.90
N LYS A 45 -19.66 -43.28 13.83
CA LYS A 45 -19.99 -41.91 14.26
C LYS A 45 -19.08 -41.46 15.41
N LEU A 46 -18.60 -40.23 15.34
CA LEU A 46 -17.90 -39.57 16.45
C LEU A 46 -18.89 -38.91 17.40
N THR A 47 -18.47 -38.69 18.65
CA THR A 47 -19.22 -37.85 19.59
C THR A 47 -19.14 -36.37 19.19
N SER A 48 -20.05 -35.53 19.72
CA SER A 48 -20.03 -34.08 19.53
C SER A 48 -18.70 -33.46 19.96
N SER A 49 -18.22 -33.81 21.17
CA SER A 49 -16.93 -33.36 21.71
C SER A 49 -15.74 -33.74 20.82
N GLN A 50 -15.71 -34.98 20.30
CA GLN A 50 -14.64 -35.42 19.38
C GLN A 50 -14.68 -34.65 18.06
N THR A 51 -15.87 -34.41 17.53
CA THR A 51 -16.06 -33.65 16.29
C THR A 51 -15.63 -32.20 16.45
N GLU A 52 -16.00 -31.57 17.56
CA GLU A 52 -15.61 -30.20 17.91
C GLU A 52 -14.10 -30.08 18.10
N ARG A 53 -13.46 -31.01 18.82
CA ARG A 53 -12.01 -31.08 18.98
C ARG A 53 -11.29 -31.12 17.63
N LEU A 54 -11.74 -31.97 16.70
CA LEU A 54 -11.16 -32.08 15.37
C LEU A 54 -11.38 -30.81 14.53
N LYS A 55 -12.55 -30.16 14.66
CA LYS A 55 -12.84 -28.88 14.02
C LYS A 55 -11.91 -27.77 14.55
N ASN A 56 -11.74 -27.65 15.86
CA ASN A 56 -10.87 -26.67 16.50
C ASN A 56 -9.41 -26.87 16.09
N LYS A 57 -8.91 -28.11 16.12
CA LYS A 57 -7.56 -28.45 15.63
C LYS A 57 -7.35 -28.04 14.16
N ARG A 58 -8.37 -28.24 13.30
CA ARG A 58 -8.30 -27.81 11.90
C ARG A 58 -8.24 -26.28 11.78
N LEU A 59 -9.06 -25.56 12.56
CA LEU A 59 -9.05 -24.09 12.59
C LEU A 59 -7.71 -23.54 13.10
N GLU A 60 -7.15 -24.11 14.15
CA GLU A 60 -5.81 -23.77 14.66
C GLU A 60 -4.74 -24.00 13.60
N THR A 61 -4.78 -25.13 12.90
CA THR A 61 -3.83 -25.43 11.81
C THR A 61 -3.96 -24.43 10.66
N ILE A 62 -5.18 -24.04 10.29
CA ILE A 62 -5.44 -23.03 9.27
C ILE A 62 -4.88 -21.67 9.72
N ARG A 63 -5.14 -21.27 10.96
CA ARG A 63 -4.63 -20.02 11.55
C ARG A 63 -3.10 -20.01 11.57
N ALA A 64 -2.47 -21.07 12.08
CA ALA A 64 -1.02 -21.19 12.14
C ALA A 64 -0.38 -21.16 10.74
N ASN A 65 -0.97 -21.84 9.76
CA ASN A 65 -0.50 -21.80 8.37
C ASN A 65 -0.69 -20.43 7.73
N SER A 66 -1.80 -19.74 8.02
CA SER A 66 -2.06 -18.39 7.56
C SER A 66 -1.02 -17.40 8.11
N GLU A 67 -0.74 -17.45 9.40
CA GLU A 67 0.30 -16.61 10.03
C GLU A 67 1.68 -16.92 9.46
N LYS A 68 2.03 -18.20 9.29
CA LYS A 68 3.30 -18.59 8.65
C LYS A 68 3.43 -18.06 7.23
N ARG A 69 2.36 -18.11 6.43
CA ARG A 69 2.34 -17.55 5.07
C ARG A 69 2.48 -16.03 5.11
N LYS A 70 1.77 -15.35 6.01
CA LYS A 70 1.85 -13.90 6.19
C LYS A 70 3.27 -13.44 6.53
N LEU A 71 3.93 -14.11 7.48
CA LEU A 71 5.32 -13.81 7.84
C LEU A 71 6.27 -14.02 6.66
N LYS A 72 6.17 -15.16 5.96
CA LYS A 72 6.97 -15.42 4.76
C LYS A 72 6.76 -14.37 3.67
N THR A 73 5.51 -13.97 3.43
CA THR A 73 5.18 -12.92 2.45
C THR A 73 5.76 -11.57 2.88
N GLN A 74 5.69 -11.22 4.17
CA GLN A 74 6.28 -9.99 4.70
C GLN A 74 7.80 -9.96 4.54
N GLU A 75 8.47 -11.06 4.85
CA GLU A 75 9.93 -11.20 4.63
C GLU A 75 10.30 -11.08 3.16
N LEU A 76 9.55 -11.73 2.26
CA LEU A 76 9.77 -11.63 0.83
C LEU A 76 9.58 -10.18 0.33
N ILE A 77 8.50 -9.52 0.74
CA ILE A 77 8.24 -8.11 0.40
C ILE A 77 9.38 -7.22 0.90
N LYS A 78 9.85 -7.44 2.14
CA LYS A 78 10.98 -6.69 2.71
C LYS A 78 12.24 -6.89 1.86
N LYS A 79 12.59 -8.13 1.54
CA LYS A 79 13.77 -8.46 0.71
C LYS A 79 13.67 -7.83 -0.67
N ILE A 80 12.53 -7.94 -1.35
CA ILE A 80 12.32 -7.33 -2.67
C ILE A 80 12.53 -5.82 -2.57
N LYS A 81 11.87 -5.14 -1.62
CA LYS A 81 12.02 -3.69 -1.42
C LYS A 81 13.47 -3.28 -1.16
N GLU A 82 14.17 -3.97 -0.28
CA GLU A 82 15.56 -3.67 0.06
C GLU A 82 16.51 -3.93 -1.11
N SER A 83 16.27 -4.99 -1.90
CA SER A 83 17.06 -5.27 -3.10
C SER A 83 16.82 -4.22 -4.19
N SER A 84 15.57 -3.94 -4.54
CA SER A 84 15.23 -2.96 -5.59
C SER A 84 15.58 -1.52 -5.21
N ALA A 85 15.62 -1.19 -3.91
CA ALA A 85 16.08 0.11 -3.47
C ALA A 85 17.56 0.35 -3.83
N LYS A 86 18.38 -0.71 -3.93
CA LYS A 86 19.79 -0.61 -4.33
C LYS A 86 19.98 -0.37 -5.82
N ASP A 87 18.96 -0.64 -6.64
CA ASP A 87 19.01 -0.36 -8.08
C ASP A 87 18.96 1.16 -8.35
N ILE A 88 18.43 1.94 -7.40
CA ILE A 88 18.39 3.40 -7.47
C ILE A 88 19.70 3.97 -6.95
N ASN A 89 20.59 4.32 -7.88
CA ASN A 89 21.84 5.03 -7.59
C ASN A 89 21.60 6.54 -7.39
N LYS A 90 22.67 7.34 -7.49
CA LYS A 90 22.57 8.81 -7.44
C LYS A 90 21.69 9.32 -8.59
N ILE A 91 20.61 10.01 -8.25
CA ILE A 91 19.72 10.66 -9.22
C ILE A 91 20.48 11.77 -9.94
N SER A 92 20.66 11.61 -11.24
CA SER A 92 21.25 12.60 -12.13
C SER A 92 20.30 13.77 -12.39
N LYS A 93 20.83 14.90 -12.85
CA LYS A 93 20.02 16.07 -13.25
C LYS A 93 19.01 15.72 -14.35
N ARG A 94 19.38 14.82 -15.27
CA ARG A 94 18.51 14.33 -16.36
C ARG A 94 17.33 13.51 -15.83
N GLU A 95 17.60 12.60 -14.89
CA GLU A 95 16.55 11.78 -14.25
C GLU A 95 15.64 12.64 -13.41
N LEU A 96 16.18 13.53 -12.58
CA LEU A 96 15.39 14.48 -11.80
C LEU A 96 14.46 15.30 -12.71
N TRP A 97 15.00 15.84 -13.82
CA TRP A 97 14.21 16.57 -14.80
C TRP A 97 13.02 15.75 -15.33
N LEU A 98 13.24 14.50 -15.75
CA LEU A 98 12.17 13.60 -16.22
C LEU A 98 11.16 13.27 -15.13
N MET A 99 11.62 12.96 -13.92
CA MET A 99 10.77 12.63 -12.79
C MET A 99 9.78 13.77 -12.51
N GLY A 100 10.26 15.02 -12.49
CA GLY A 100 9.39 16.17 -12.28
C GLY A 100 8.43 16.44 -13.44
N ILE A 101 8.84 16.24 -14.69
CA ILE A 101 7.93 16.34 -15.85
C ILE A 101 6.79 15.33 -15.72
N VAL A 102 7.13 14.05 -15.50
CA VAL A 102 6.15 12.96 -15.44
C VAL A 102 5.21 13.15 -14.24
N LEU A 103 5.77 13.55 -13.09
CA LEU A 103 5.00 13.86 -11.88
C LEU A 103 4.01 15.02 -12.12
N TYR A 104 4.48 16.12 -12.71
CA TYR A 104 3.63 17.27 -13.02
C TYR A 104 2.58 16.96 -14.10
N TRP A 105 2.96 16.20 -15.12
CA TRP A 105 2.04 15.78 -16.18
C TRP A 105 0.88 14.97 -15.62
N ARG A 106 1.15 13.97 -14.78
CA ARG A 106 0.13 13.20 -14.06
C ARG A 106 -0.79 14.12 -13.26
N GLU A 107 -0.21 15.05 -12.51
CA GLU A 107 -0.99 15.95 -11.65
C GLU A 107 -1.93 16.85 -12.47
N ARG A 108 -1.44 17.41 -13.58
CA ARG A 108 -2.24 18.26 -14.48
C ARG A 108 -3.45 17.52 -15.07
N LEU A 109 -3.27 16.25 -15.46
CA LEU A 109 -4.37 15.42 -15.98
C LEU A 109 -5.46 15.18 -14.92
N LEU A 110 -5.08 15.00 -13.66
CA LEU A 110 -6.05 14.77 -12.57
C LEU A 110 -6.88 16.01 -12.24
N LEU A 111 -6.38 17.19 -12.55
CA LEU A 111 -7.04 18.46 -12.26
C LEU A 111 -8.00 18.93 -13.36
N ASN A 112 -8.15 18.20 -14.48
CA ASN A 112 -9.02 18.52 -15.63
C ASN A 112 -8.92 19.98 -16.10
N ASN A 113 -7.75 20.61 -15.95
CA ASN A 113 -7.54 22.02 -16.30
C ASN A 113 -6.83 22.10 -17.65
N GLU A 114 -7.59 22.02 -18.74
CA GLU A 114 -7.03 22.18 -20.09
C GLU A 114 -6.50 23.62 -20.31
N ASN A 115 -7.13 24.62 -19.67
CA ASN A 115 -6.78 26.06 -19.77
C ASN A 115 -5.69 26.56 -18.78
N ASP A 116 -4.89 25.66 -18.21
CA ASP A 116 -3.96 25.94 -17.09
C ASP A 116 -2.67 26.68 -17.48
N LEU A 117 -2.37 26.88 -18.77
CA LEU A 117 -1.11 27.54 -19.19
C LEU A 117 -0.99 28.99 -18.70
N ARG A 118 -2.11 29.61 -18.30
CA ARG A 118 -2.15 30.95 -17.69
C ARG A 118 -2.00 30.90 -16.17
N LYS A 119 -2.30 29.77 -15.54
CA LYS A 119 -2.12 29.58 -14.10
C LYS A 119 -0.69 29.11 -13.87
N GLY A 120 -0.09 29.57 -12.77
CA GLY A 120 1.26 29.13 -12.40
C GLY A 120 1.28 27.64 -12.02
N ILE A 121 2.47 27.14 -11.75
CA ILE A 121 2.70 25.80 -11.22
C ILE A 121 1.88 25.59 -9.96
N ASN A 122 1.16 24.47 -9.95
CA ASN A 122 0.41 23.99 -8.81
C ASN A 122 0.60 22.47 -8.68
N PHE A 123 0.97 22.01 -7.50
CA PHE A 123 1.16 20.59 -7.20
C PHE A 123 0.60 20.27 -5.83
N MET A 124 -0.21 19.21 -5.70
CA MET A 124 -0.83 18.85 -4.43
C MET A 124 -0.53 17.40 -4.06
N SER A 125 -0.10 17.17 -2.81
CA SER A 125 0.18 15.84 -2.30
C SER A 125 0.04 15.75 -0.78
N SER A 126 -0.32 14.57 -0.28
CA SER A 126 -0.20 14.20 1.14
C SER A 126 1.09 13.45 1.47
N ASP A 127 1.83 13.03 0.44
CA ASP A 127 3.06 12.28 0.59
C ASP A 127 4.24 13.25 0.77
N PRO A 128 4.93 13.24 1.92
CA PRO A 128 6.06 14.14 2.19
C PRO A 128 7.24 13.91 1.24
N TYR A 129 7.45 12.69 0.73
CA TYR A 129 8.55 12.40 -0.20
C TYR A 129 8.26 12.96 -1.59
N LEU A 130 7.01 12.93 -2.04
CA LEU A 130 6.61 13.59 -3.30
C LEU A 130 6.69 15.11 -3.20
N VAL A 131 6.33 15.68 -2.05
CA VAL A 131 6.53 17.12 -1.77
C VAL A 131 8.01 17.48 -1.88
N LYS A 132 8.90 16.75 -1.19
CA LYS A 132 10.35 16.97 -1.24
C LYS A 132 10.91 16.82 -2.65
N LEU A 133 10.49 15.79 -3.39
CA LEU A 133 10.90 15.58 -4.77
C LEU A 133 10.50 16.78 -5.65
N PHE A 134 9.26 17.24 -5.54
CA PHE A 134 8.78 18.34 -6.36
C PHE A 134 9.47 19.67 -6.01
N LEU A 135 9.70 19.96 -4.72
CA LEU A 135 10.45 21.14 -4.30
C LEU A 135 11.90 21.12 -4.82
N LYS A 136 12.58 19.97 -4.70
CA LYS A 136 13.92 19.78 -5.25
C LYS A 136 13.96 20.01 -6.75
N TRP A 137 12.96 19.49 -7.48
CA TRP A 137 12.84 19.69 -8.91
C TRP A 137 12.64 21.18 -9.28
N LEU A 138 11.77 21.89 -8.57
CA LEU A 138 11.57 23.33 -8.78
C LEU A 138 12.85 24.13 -8.59
N GLN A 139 13.63 23.82 -7.56
CA GLN A 139 14.87 24.52 -7.25
C GLN A 139 16.00 24.18 -8.23
N GLU A 140 16.27 22.90 -8.50
CA GLU A 140 17.44 22.49 -9.30
C GLU A 140 17.21 22.53 -10.82
N ILE A 141 15.96 22.36 -11.26
CA ILE A 141 15.60 22.29 -12.68
C ILE A 141 14.80 23.51 -13.10
N GLY A 142 13.84 23.94 -12.27
CA GLY A 142 13.04 25.13 -12.52
C GLY A 142 13.74 26.44 -12.19
N ASN A 143 14.89 26.41 -11.49
CA ASN A 143 15.59 27.58 -10.95
C ASN A 143 14.69 28.51 -10.13
N ILE A 144 13.71 27.93 -9.43
CA ILE A 144 12.73 28.67 -8.62
C ILE A 144 13.30 28.90 -7.21
N THR A 145 13.23 30.13 -6.72
CA THR A 145 13.71 30.48 -5.38
C THR A 145 12.67 30.17 -4.30
N LYS A 146 13.09 30.11 -3.02
CA LYS A 146 12.17 29.79 -1.92
C LYS A 146 11.07 30.86 -1.75
N GLU A 147 11.35 32.12 -2.10
CA GLU A 147 10.44 33.27 -1.96
C GLU A 147 9.29 33.24 -2.98
N GLU A 148 9.51 32.56 -4.10
CA GLU A 148 8.51 32.36 -5.15
C GLU A 148 7.53 31.23 -4.81
N ILE A 149 7.91 30.35 -3.87
CA ILE A 149 7.13 29.18 -3.48
C ILE A 149 6.26 29.52 -2.28
N ILE A 150 4.96 29.32 -2.44
CA ILE A 150 3.99 29.42 -1.36
C ILE A 150 3.20 28.13 -1.24
N PHE A 151 2.66 27.90 -0.06
CA PHE A 151 1.91 26.71 0.27
C PHE A 151 0.49 27.03 0.70
N ASP A 152 -0.41 26.09 0.43
CA ASP A 152 -1.71 26.04 1.06
C ASP A 152 -1.96 24.64 1.64
N ILE A 153 -2.56 24.59 2.82
CA ILE A 153 -2.87 23.34 3.51
C ILE A 153 -4.36 23.07 3.40
N PHE A 154 -4.74 21.83 3.11
CA PHE A 154 -6.14 21.41 3.11
C PHE A 154 -6.40 20.43 4.25
N LEU A 155 -7.18 20.85 5.23
CA LEU A 155 -7.57 20.07 6.40
C LEU A 155 -9.03 19.62 6.33
N LYS A 156 -9.37 18.62 7.15
CA LYS A 156 -10.75 18.13 7.31
C LYS A 156 -11.50 18.85 8.43
N ARG A 157 -10.79 19.33 9.44
CA ARG A 157 -11.34 19.93 10.66
C ARG A 157 -10.80 21.33 10.82
N ASN A 158 -11.66 22.23 11.29
CA ASN A 158 -11.29 23.58 11.67
C ASN A 158 -11.08 23.62 13.19
N LYS A 159 -9.94 23.09 13.65
CA LYS A 159 -9.47 23.15 15.03
C LYS A 159 -8.08 23.78 15.04
N LYS A 160 -7.83 24.68 15.99
CA LYS A 160 -6.57 25.43 16.06
C LYS A 160 -5.36 24.49 16.18
N GLU A 161 -5.46 23.46 17.00
CA GLU A 161 -4.38 22.48 17.22
C GLU A 161 -4.06 21.69 15.95
N ASP A 162 -5.09 21.36 15.15
CA ASP A 162 -4.92 20.67 13.86
C ASP A 162 -4.24 21.59 12.83
N ILE A 163 -4.54 22.89 12.84
CA ILE A 163 -3.94 23.91 11.96
C ILE A 163 -2.45 24.09 12.31
N ASP A 164 -2.16 24.39 13.57
CA ASP A 164 -0.79 24.65 14.03
C ASP A 164 0.07 23.39 13.85
N GLY A 165 -0.48 22.20 14.17
CA GLY A 165 0.20 20.93 13.94
C GLY A 165 0.52 20.66 12.47
N ALA A 166 -0.40 20.99 11.55
CA ALA A 166 -0.17 20.83 10.12
C ALA A 166 0.88 21.82 9.59
N ILE A 167 0.84 23.09 9.99
CA ILE A 167 1.84 24.09 9.59
C ILE A 167 3.23 23.67 10.08
N ASN A 168 3.35 23.25 11.34
CA ASN A 168 4.62 22.80 11.91
C ASN A 168 5.18 21.60 11.16
N TYR A 169 4.34 20.58 10.94
CA TYR A 169 4.74 19.38 10.20
C TYR A 169 5.20 19.70 8.79
N TRP A 170 4.42 20.48 8.04
CA TRP A 170 4.77 20.76 6.65
C TRP A 170 5.96 21.70 6.53
N SER A 171 6.16 22.63 7.48
CA SER A 171 7.36 23.47 7.56
C SER A 171 8.62 22.62 7.75
N GLU A 172 8.57 21.61 8.63
CA GLU A 172 9.67 20.67 8.84
C GLU A 172 9.92 19.78 7.61
N VAL A 173 8.85 19.25 7.00
CA VAL A 173 8.95 18.39 5.81
C VAL A 173 9.50 19.15 4.60
N SER A 174 9.05 20.38 4.37
CA SER A 174 9.45 21.15 3.18
C SER A 174 10.76 21.91 3.36
N ASP A 175 11.20 22.14 4.60
CA ASP A 175 12.29 23.07 4.93
C ASP A 175 11.95 24.52 4.50
N PHE A 176 10.71 24.95 4.77
CA PHE A 176 10.26 26.33 4.54
C PHE A 176 9.74 26.97 5.83
N PRO A 177 9.93 28.30 6.01
CA PRO A 177 9.39 28.98 7.17
C PRO A 177 7.86 29.01 7.12
N LYS A 178 7.24 29.09 8.31
CA LYS A 178 5.78 29.06 8.48
C LYS A 178 5.07 30.16 7.68
N ASN A 179 5.74 31.27 7.40
CA ASN A 179 5.21 32.40 6.62
C ASN A 179 4.93 32.06 5.15
N ASN A 180 5.48 30.97 4.62
CA ASN A 180 5.17 30.52 3.25
C ASN A 180 3.84 29.76 3.19
N PHE A 181 3.23 29.38 4.31
CA PHE A 181 1.96 28.66 4.39
C PHE A 181 0.80 29.65 4.48
N ILE A 182 0.36 30.15 3.32
CA ILE A 182 -0.49 31.35 3.23
C ILE A 182 -1.95 31.05 3.56
N HIS A 183 -2.48 29.90 3.11
CA HIS A 183 -3.89 29.58 3.30
C HIS A 183 -4.09 28.19 3.88
N VAL A 184 -5.09 28.09 4.76
CA VAL A 184 -5.60 26.80 5.24
C VAL A 184 -7.05 26.68 4.81
N TYR A 185 -7.34 25.65 4.03
CA TYR A 185 -8.67 25.36 3.51
C TYR A 185 -9.29 24.16 4.23
N PHE A 186 -10.60 24.19 4.42
CA PHE A 186 -11.34 23.10 5.04
C PHE A 186 -12.18 22.37 4.00
N GLN A 187 -11.89 21.09 3.81
CA GLN A 187 -12.60 20.25 2.83
C GLN A 187 -14.01 19.92 3.33
N LYS A 188 -15.04 20.37 2.60
CA LYS A 188 -16.42 19.94 2.83
C LYS A 188 -16.59 18.50 2.33
N ILE A 189 -16.71 17.54 3.24
CA ILE A 189 -16.95 16.13 2.89
C ILE A 189 -18.39 16.00 2.38
N LYS A 190 -18.57 15.89 1.07
CA LYS A 190 -19.92 15.77 0.46
C LYS A 190 -20.51 14.36 0.49
N THR A 191 -19.71 13.29 0.57
CA THR A 191 -20.22 11.90 0.62
C THR A 191 -19.28 10.92 1.33
N ARG A 192 -19.86 9.88 1.95
CA ARG A 192 -19.17 8.81 2.72
C ARG A 192 -18.15 8.02 1.88
N ALA A 193 -18.41 7.84 0.58
CA ALA A 193 -17.49 7.17 -0.36
C ALA A 193 -16.24 8.02 -0.69
N LYS A 194 -16.40 9.34 -0.85
CA LYS A 194 -15.26 10.27 -1.05
C LYS A 194 -14.43 10.43 0.22
N ALA A 195 -15.05 10.32 1.39
CA ALA A 195 -14.35 10.32 2.68
C ALA A 195 -13.35 9.16 2.82
N LYS A 196 -13.68 7.97 2.30
CA LYS A 196 -12.80 6.78 2.34
C LYS A 196 -11.57 6.92 1.43
N LYS A 197 -11.73 7.53 0.25
CA LYS A 197 -10.61 7.86 -0.67
C LYS A 197 -9.71 8.97 -0.11
N ALA A 198 -10.30 9.98 0.53
CA ALA A 198 -9.58 11.04 1.25
C ALA A 198 -8.95 10.56 2.59
N LEU A 199 -9.30 9.37 3.07
CA LEU A 199 -8.68 8.72 4.24
C LEU A 199 -7.38 8.00 3.86
N PHE A 200 -7.25 7.56 2.61
CA PHE A 200 -6.06 6.89 2.08
C PHE A 200 -4.97 7.88 1.63
N LEU A 201 -5.35 9.14 1.41
CA LEU A 201 -4.52 10.23 0.86
C LEU A 201 -4.34 11.38 1.87
N GLY A 202 -4.37 11.11 3.17
CA GLY A 202 -4.23 12.18 4.16
C GLY A 202 -3.62 11.64 5.41
N SER A 203 -2.35 11.99 5.66
CA SER A 203 -1.83 12.03 7.01
C SER A 203 -2.82 12.84 7.87
N LYS A 204 -2.81 12.64 9.19
CA LYS A 204 -3.58 13.47 10.15
C LYS A 204 -3.36 14.98 9.93
N LEU A 205 -2.31 15.34 9.19
CA LEU A 205 -1.73 16.66 8.97
C LEU A 205 -2.15 17.29 7.61
N GLY A 206 -3.04 16.65 6.85
CA GLY A 206 -3.70 17.25 5.66
C GLY A 206 -2.99 17.02 4.33
N LEU A 207 -3.49 17.69 3.28
CA LEU A 207 -2.82 17.79 1.98
C LEU A 207 -2.05 19.10 1.90
N LEU A 208 -0.86 19.06 1.30
CA LEU A 208 -0.10 20.26 0.98
C LEU A 208 -0.23 20.57 -0.50
N ARG A 209 -0.57 21.83 -0.82
CA ARG A 209 -0.53 22.39 -2.16
C ARG A 209 0.64 23.35 -2.27
N ILE A 210 1.54 23.06 -3.20
CA ILE A 210 2.67 23.91 -3.59
C ILE A 210 2.21 24.78 -4.75
N ARG A 211 2.42 26.10 -4.64
CA ARG A 211 2.21 27.05 -5.73
C ARG A 211 3.46 27.88 -5.96
N VAL A 212 3.74 28.19 -7.22
CA VAL A 212 4.87 29.05 -7.59
C VAL A 212 4.34 30.34 -8.21
N ARG A 213 4.71 31.49 -7.64
CA ARG A 213 4.38 32.81 -8.16
C ARG A 213 5.03 33.02 -9.54
N ALA A 214 4.38 33.79 -10.42
CA ALA A 214 4.92 34.17 -11.74
C ALA A 214 5.41 33.02 -12.66
N SER A 215 4.99 31.77 -12.45
CA SER A 215 5.60 30.58 -13.08
C SER A 215 4.97 30.12 -14.41
N SER A 216 4.22 30.99 -15.08
CA SER A 216 3.54 30.62 -16.34
C SER A 216 4.51 30.23 -17.47
N GLY A 217 5.73 30.79 -17.48
CA GLY A 217 6.78 30.42 -18.42
C GLY A 217 7.20 28.96 -18.26
N LEU A 218 7.47 28.54 -17.02
CA LEU A 218 7.85 27.16 -16.71
C LEU A 218 6.71 26.18 -17.01
N VAL A 219 5.44 26.54 -16.76
CA VAL A 219 4.28 25.70 -17.14
C VAL A 219 4.25 25.44 -18.65
N ARG A 220 4.50 26.47 -19.48
CA ARG A 220 4.56 26.32 -20.95
C ARG A 220 5.75 25.46 -21.38
N GLN A 221 6.90 25.63 -20.73
CA GLN A 221 8.08 24.82 -20.99
C GLN A 221 7.82 23.34 -20.68
N ILE A 222 7.18 23.04 -19.55
CA ILE A 222 6.75 21.67 -19.19
C ILE A 222 5.79 21.11 -20.24
N ALA A 223 4.83 21.90 -20.72
CA ALA A 223 3.92 21.46 -21.78
C ALA A 223 4.66 21.09 -23.07
N GLY A 224 5.70 21.86 -23.45
CA GLY A 224 6.57 21.53 -24.58
C GLY A 224 7.33 20.21 -24.37
N TRP A 225 7.86 19.98 -23.16
CA TRP A 225 8.52 18.72 -22.82
C TRP A 225 7.58 17.52 -22.87
N ILE A 226 6.36 17.65 -22.34
CA ILE A 226 5.31 16.63 -22.41
C ILE A 226 4.99 16.31 -23.87
N LYS A 227 4.81 17.33 -24.72
CA LYS A 227 4.56 17.13 -26.15
C LYS A 227 5.68 16.34 -26.81
N GLY A 228 6.94 16.66 -26.49
CA GLY A 228 8.10 15.92 -26.96
C GLY A 228 8.11 14.44 -26.55
N ILE A 229 7.73 14.14 -25.30
CA ILE A 229 7.58 12.75 -24.82
C ILE A 229 6.47 12.03 -25.59
N GLN A 230 5.29 12.65 -25.73
CA GLN A 230 4.15 12.06 -26.44
C GLN A 230 4.49 11.72 -27.89
N VAL A 231 5.17 12.62 -28.61
CA VAL A 231 5.58 12.37 -30.01
C VAL A 231 6.55 11.18 -30.09
N LYS A 232 7.52 11.08 -29.18
CA LYS A 232 8.52 9.99 -29.19
C LYS A 232 8.00 8.64 -28.70
N LEU A 233 6.86 8.60 -28.00
CA LEU A 233 6.21 7.34 -27.57
C LEU A 233 5.24 6.78 -28.63
N LEU A 234 4.82 7.62 -29.58
CA LEU A 234 3.92 7.24 -30.67
C LEU A 234 4.66 6.87 -31.97
N LEU A 235 5.99 7.01 -31.98
CA LEU A 235 6.91 6.53 -33.02
C LEU A 235 7.50 5.19 -32.57
#